data_AF-A0A9E2RIE6-F1
#
_entry.id   AF-A0A9E2RIE6-F1
#
_cell.length_a   1.000
_cell.length_b   1.000
_cell.length_c   1.000
_cell.angle_alpha   90.00
_cell.angle_beta   90.00
_cell.angle_gamma   90.00
#
_symmetry.space_group_name_H-M   'P 1'
#
loop_
_entity.id
_entity.type
_entity.pdbx_description
1 polymer ?
#
loop_
_entity_poly.entity_id
_entity_poly.type
_entity_poly.pdbx_seq_one_letter_code
_entity_poly.pdbx_strand_id
1 'polypeptide(L)'
;LTQLDTTIQNLEAAHPLLLELHRQHRKHLADLKDCSDLHFLHWNKGAGKEVVWSDCEEYLTDKAEGGNVILEVIEQVKQWTAEGRAVLLWTHKRGTNGKDLGEILRQCLVKAGLDGKRFQVVNPYQGKSGPISKEQIVVETYGRHDASNQYSYCSAVVHVGVQQREDLDLSGAICGQKRDLQTGIDPAKVRSIRCAERAVEFQQSNGRGQSRITRNGRALPQVTLGIWKDYQGENLTELLKPWYRGATWERYQPRFTEASEDISSTLVQKVAAHMTTLPEDVVCVGSKTVKRCLRAEGIARRTWSRIVRQFIDQQNTWKLEGQMLVKQTAEAFGF
;
A
#
# COMPACT_ATOMS: atom_id res chain seq x y z
N LEU A 1 -2.08 -15.50 12.36
CA LEU A 1 -3.17 -14.77 11.68
C LEU A 1 -4.52 -15.07 12.33
N THR A 2 -4.77 -16.31 12.75
CA THR A 2 -5.95 -16.73 13.55
C THR A 2 -6.16 -16.02 14.90
N GLN A 3 -5.12 -15.43 15.50
CA GLN A 3 -5.24 -14.70 16.78
C GLN A 3 -5.61 -13.21 16.66
N LEU A 4 -5.52 -12.61 15.46
CA LEU A 4 -5.80 -11.18 15.26
C LEU A 4 -7.25 -10.94 14.81
N ASP A 5 -7.81 -11.86 14.01
CA ASP A 5 -9.25 -11.93 13.71
C ASP A 5 -10.08 -12.10 14.98
N THR A 6 -9.52 -12.78 15.98
CA THR A 6 -10.18 -12.96 17.28
C THR A 6 -10.38 -11.63 18.00
N THR A 7 -9.51 -10.64 17.86
CA THR A 7 -9.66 -9.39 18.64
C THR A 7 -10.87 -8.53 18.24
N ILE A 8 -11.22 -8.48 16.96
CA ILE A 8 -12.38 -7.71 16.47
C ILE A 8 -13.66 -8.52 16.61
N GLN A 9 -13.63 -9.82 16.28
CA GLN A 9 -14.76 -10.71 16.57
C GLN A 9 -15.06 -10.73 18.07
N ASN A 10 -14.04 -10.69 18.93
CA ASN A 10 -14.21 -10.58 20.38
C ASN A 10 -14.73 -9.20 20.81
N LEU A 11 -14.37 -8.10 20.13
CA LEU A 11 -14.90 -6.76 20.44
C LEU A 11 -16.37 -6.62 20.02
N GLU A 12 -16.73 -7.08 18.82
CA GLU A 12 -18.13 -7.10 18.38
C GLU A 12 -18.98 -8.06 19.22
N ALA A 13 -18.42 -9.22 19.60
CA ALA A 13 -19.10 -10.20 20.44
C ALA A 13 -19.17 -9.81 21.93
N ALA A 14 -18.31 -8.91 22.41
CA ALA A 14 -18.31 -8.47 23.81
C ALA A 14 -18.99 -7.12 24.05
N HIS A 15 -19.23 -6.31 23.00
CA HIS A 15 -19.82 -4.99 23.16
C HIS A 15 -21.35 -5.01 22.97
N PRO A 16 -22.16 -4.71 24.01
CA PRO A 16 -23.62 -4.90 23.97
C PRO A 16 -24.33 -4.17 22.81
N LEU A 17 -23.85 -2.97 22.47
CA LEU A 17 -24.39 -2.18 21.35
C LEU A 17 -24.08 -2.78 19.98
N LEU A 18 -22.92 -3.44 19.83
CA LEU A 18 -22.50 -4.05 18.56
C LEU A 18 -23.17 -5.42 18.39
N LEU A 19 -23.30 -6.17 19.49
CA LEU A 19 -24.16 -7.36 19.55
C LEU A 19 -25.58 -7.03 19.14
N GLU A 20 -26.16 -5.93 19.65
CA GLU A 20 -27.52 -5.54 19.30
C GLU A 20 -27.64 -5.11 17.84
N LEU A 21 -26.64 -4.39 17.31
CA LEU A 21 -26.58 -4.01 15.90
C LEU A 21 -26.50 -5.26 14.99
N HIS A 22 -25.69 -6.24 15.37
CA HIS A 22 -25.59 -7.51 14.68
C HIS A 22 -26.89 -8.34 14.79
N ARG A 23 -27.48 -8.41 15.99
CA ARG A 23 -28.72 -9.17 16.26
C ARG A 23 -29.92 -8.59 15.51
N GLN A 24 -30.12 -7.27 15.56
CA GLN A 24 -31.28 -6.61 14.97
C GLN A 24 -31.14 -6.38 13.47
N HIS A 25 -29.93 -6.08 12.98
CA HIS A 25 -29.74 -5.62 11.60
C HIS A 25 -28.86 -6.55 10.76
N ARG A 26 -28.28 -7.61 11.34
CA ARG A 26 -27.30 -8.51 10.68
C ARG A 26 -26.12 -7.75 10.07
N LYS A 27 -25.69 -6.68 10.74
CA LYS A 27 -24.60 -5.81 10.32
C LYS A 27 -23.43 -5.89 11.29
N HIS A 28 -22.21 -5.82 10.78
CA HIS A 28 -20.97 -5.62 11.51
C HIS A 28 -20.59 -4.13 11.53
N LEU A 29 -19.64 -3.73 12.37
CA LEU A 29 -19.03 -2.38 12.34
C LEU A 29 -18.57 -2.01 10.93
N ALA A 30 -18.01 -2.97 10.21
CA ALA A 30 -17.56 -2.80 8.84
C ALA A 30 -18.71 -2.52 7.85
N ASP A 31 -19.96 -2.81 8.22
CA ASP A 31 -21.16 -2.54 7.40
C ASP A 31 -21.79 -1.18 7.73
N LEU A 32 -21.24 -0.45 8.70
CA LEU A 32 -21.75 0.87 9.10
C LEU A 32 -21.33 2.00 8.16
N LYS A 33 -20.32 1.77 7.32
CA LYS A 33 -19.78 2.78 6.41
C LYS A 33 -19.60 2.22 5.01
N ASP A 34 -20.50 2.60 4.11
CA ASP A 34 -20.35 2.35 2.68
C ASP A 34 -19.15 3.17 2.15
N CYS A 35 -18.15 2.46 1.62
CA CYS A 35 -16.93 3.03 1.06
C CYS A 35 -16.88 2.91 -0.47
N SER A 36 -18.03 2.71 -1.15
CA SER A 36 -18.08 2.51 -2.60
C SER A 36 -17.55 3.70 -3.42
N ASP A 37 -17.55 4.90 -2.85
CA ASP A 37 -17.00 6.11 -3.49
C ASP A 37 -15.51 6.35 -3.21
N LEU A 38 -14.86 5.41 -2.51
CA LEU A 38 -13.42 5.48 -2.31
C LEU A 38 -12.71 4.79 -3.47
N HIS A 39 -11.68 5.46 -3.99
CA HIS A 39 -10.84 4.96 -5.06
C HIS A 39 -9.38 4.96 -4.63
N PHE A 40 -8.75 3.79 -4.59
CA PHE A 40 -7.37 3.62 -4.20
C PHE A 40 -6.49 3.29 -5.40
N LEU A 41 -5.46 4.09 -5.61
CA LEU A 41 -4.37 3.85 -6.55
C LEU A 41 -3.17 3.37 -5.75
N HIS A 42 -2.69 2.15 -6.00
CA HIS A 42 -1.50 1.61 -5.33
C HIS A 42 -0.31 1.58 -6.30
N TRP A 43 0.76 2.28 -5.95
CA TRP A 43 2.05 2.14 -6.60
C TRP A 43 2.98 1.25 -5.78
N ASN A 44 3.26 0.04 -6.29
CA ASN A 44 4.14 -0.94 -5.64
C ASN A 44 5.63 -0.55 -5.76
N LYS A 45 6.02 0.53 -5.10
CA LYS A 45 7.38 1.11 -5.11
C LYS A 45 7.84 1.34 -3.67
N GLY A 46 9.11 1.05 -3.41
CA GLY A 46 9.73 1.40 -2.14
C GLY A 46 9.78 2.92 -2.01
N ALA A 47 9.04 3.47 -1.06
CA ALA A 47 9.06 4.87 -0.69
C ALA A 47 9.31 4.97 0.83
N GLY A 48 10.41 4.39 1.27
CA GLY A 48 10.88 4.61 2.64
C GLY A 48 11.43 6.02 2.78
N LYS A 49 11.61 6.46 4.02
CA LYS A 49 12.12 7.80 4.36
C LYS A 49 13.33 8.25 3.55
N GLU A 50 14.36 7.40 3.47
CA GLU A 50 15.60 7.71 2.75
C GLU A 50 15.39 7.78 1.23
N VAL A 51 14.47 7.00 0.68
CA VAL A 51 14.13 7.05 -0.74
C VAL A 51 13.38 8.34 -1.05
N VAL A 52 12.35 8.68 -0.27
CA VAL A 52 11.60 9.93 -0.45
C VAL A 52 12.53 11.14 -0.32
N TRP A 53 13.48 11.10 0.63
CA TRP A 53 14.51 12.12 0.76
C TRP A 53 15.38 12.24 -0.51
N SER A 54 15.98 11.14 -0.95
CA SER A 54 16.86 11.11 -2.13
C SER A 54 16.11 11.61 -3.36
N ASP A 55 14.89 11.14 -3.57
CA ASP A 55 14.06 11.50 -4.71
C ASP A 55 13.69 12.99 -4.69
N CYS A 56 13.45 13.57 -3.50
CA CYS A 56 13.26 15.01 -3.34
C CYS A 56 14.52 15.81 -3.69
N GLU A 57 15.71 15.39 -3.22
CA GLU A 57 16.98 16.07 -3.54
C GLU A 57 17.28 16.02 -5.03
N GLU A 58 17.10 14.87 -5.66
CA GLU A 58 17.23 14.71 -7.10
C GLU A 58 16.27 15.64 -7.85
N TYR A 59 15.00 15.71 -7.41
CA TYR A 59 14.02 16.60 -8.03
C TYR A 59 14.41 18.08 -7.87
N LEU A 60 14.82 18.50 -6.68
CA LEU A 60 15.23 19.88 -6.41
C LEU A 60 16.50 20.29 -7.16
N THR A 61 17.38 19.34 -7.47
CA THR A 61 18.63 19.57 -8.22
C THR A 61 18.56 19.28 -9.72
N ASP A 62 17.35 19.05 -10.26
CA ASP A 62 17.10 18.74 -11.68
C ASP A 62 17.81 17.47 -12.17
N LYS A 63 18.04 16.52 -11.25
CA LYS A 63 18.62 15.20 -11.52
C LYS A 63 17.59 14.06 -11.46
N ALA A 64 16.33 14.38 -11.16
CA ALA A 64 15.29 13.36 -11.11
C ALA A 64 15.05 12.76 -12.51
N GLU A 65 15.16 11.44 -12.58
CA GLU A 65 14.93 10.65 -13.78
C GLU A 65 13.78 9.65 -13.56
N GLY A 66 13.52 8.81 -14.56
CA GLY A 66 12.42 7.86 -14.53
C GLY A 66 12.47 6.92 -13.32
N GLY A 67 11.34 6.78 -12.63
CA GLY A 67 11.26 5.98 -11.41
C GLY A 67 11.42 6.74 -10.10
N ASN A 68 11.67 8.06 -10.17
CA ASN A 68 11.65 8.97 -9.02
C ASN A 68 10.21 9.18 -8.52
N VAL A 69 10.00 8.98 -7.22
CA VAL A 69 8.68 9.04 -6.59
C VAL A 69 8.08 10.45 -6.64
N ILE A 70 8.91 11.47 -6.52
CA ILE A 70 8.47 12.86 -6.41
C ILE A 70 7.96 13.40 -7.75
N LEU A 71 8.54 12.96 -8.88
CA LEU A 71 8.02 13.27 -10.22
C LEU A 71 6.56 12.82 -10.38
N GLU A 72 6.25 11.57 -10.01
CA GLU A 72 4.89 11.02 -10.09
C GLU A 72 3.93 11.74 -9.13
N VAL A 73 4.37 12.00 -7.89
CA VAL A 73 3.55 12.70 -6.89
C VAL A 73 3.17 14.09 -7.39
N ILE A 74 4.14 14.85 -7.91
CA ILE A 74 3.89 16.22 -8.40
C ILE A 74 2.90 16.21 -9.57
N GLU A 75 3.06 15.27 -10.49
CA GLU A 75 2.17 15.17 -11.64
C GLU A 75 0.75 14.77 -11.24
N GLN A 76 0.60 13.85 -10.29
CA GLN A 76 -0.71 13.48 -9.76
C GLN A 76 -1.38 14.64 -9.02
N VAL A 77 -0.60 15.42 -8.24
CA VAL A 77 -1.10 16.62 -7.56
C VAL A 77 -1.51 17.70 -8.56
N LYS A 78 -0.73 17.92 -9.63
CA LYS A 78 -1.08 18.84 -10.74
C LYS A 78 -2.42 18.45 -11.34
N GLN A 79 -2.60 17.18 -11.68
CA GLN A 79 -3.85 16.68 -12.25
C GLN A 79 -5.03 16.93 -11.32
N TRP A 80 -4.96 16.45 -10.07
CA TRP A 80 -6.09 16.56 -9.14
C TRP A 80 -6.44 18.00 -8.77
N THR A 81 -5.44 18.87 -8.65
CA THR A 81 -5.73 20.30 -8.39
C THR A 81 -6.34 20.99 -9.60
N ALA A 82 -5.98 20.61 -10.83
CA ALA A 82 -6.63 21.10 -12.05
C ALA A 82 -8.10 20.62 -12.15
N GLU A 83 -8.41 19.44 -11.62
CA GLU A 83 -9.78 18.93 -11.45
C GLU A 83 -10.56 19.63 -10.32
N GLY A 84 -9.96 20.62 -9.65
CA GLY A 84 -10.61 21.33 -8.54
C GLY A 84 -10.67 20.52 -7.24
N ARG A 85 -9.80 19.53 -7.05
CA ARG A 85 -9.68 18.81 -5.79
C ARG A 85 -8.74 19.52 -4.82
N ALA A 86 -9.03 19.41 -3.53
CA ALA A 86 -8.05 19.68 -2.49
C ALA A 86 -7.27 18.38 -2.18
N VAL A 87 -5.96 18.50 -2.01
CA VAL A 87 -5.02 17.38 -1.90
C VAL A 87 -4.30 17.43 -0.55
N LEU A 88 -4.29 16.29 0.16
CA LEU A 88 -3.52 16.09 1.38
C LEU A 88 -2.40 15.09 1.13
N LEU A 89 -1.16 15.50 1.39
CA LEU A 89 0.02 14.65 1.28
C LEU A 89 0.52 14.26 2.66
N TRP A 90 0.66 12.96 2.91
CA TRP A 90 1.31 12.42 4.09
C TRP A 90 2.75 12.01 3.76
N THR A 91 3.71 12.48 4.57
CA THR A 91 5.13 12.10 4.47
C THR A 91 5.72 11.80 5.85
N HIS A 92 6.96 11.32 5.90
CA HIS A 92 7.61 10.87 7.12
C HIS A 92 7.94 12.03 8.08
N LYS A 93 7.94 11.74 9.40
CA LYS A 93 8.43 12.67 10.43
C LYS A 93 9.90 13.03 10.22
N ARG A 94 10.31 14.15 10.82
CA ARG A 94 11.72 14.55 10.93
C ARG A 94 12.59 13.40 11.48
N GLY A 95 13.74 13.18 10.84
CA GLY A 95 14.69 12.13 11.27
C GLY A 95 15.61 12.56 12.40
N THR A 96 16.36 11.61 12.94
CA THR A 96 17.48 11.86 13.85
C THR A 96 18.51 12.79 13.23
N ASN A 97 18.70 12.73 11.91
CA ASN A 97 19.56 13.63 11.15
C ASN A 97 18.98 15.05 10.95
N GLY A 98 17.87 15.40 11.63
CA GLY A 98 17.27 16.75 11.61
C GLY A 98 16.49 17.11 10.33
N LYS A 99 16.55 16.28 9.31
CA LYS A 99 15.93 16.43 7.99
C LYS A 99 14.39 16.47 8.05
N ASP A 100 13.78 17.56 7.60
CA ASP A 100 12.34 17.78 7.58
C ASP A 100 11.74 17.50 6.20
N LEU A 101 11.21 16.28 6.03
CA LEU A 101 10.64 15.85 4.75
C LEU A 101 9.36 16.57 4.37
N GLY A 102 8.61 17.09 5.35
CA GLY A 102 7.42 17.90 5.07
C GLY A 102 7.81 19.19 4.37
N GLU A 103 8.83 19.87 4.90
CA GLU A 103 9.34 21.12 4.33
C GLU A 103 9.96 20.91 2.93
N ILE A 104 10.75 19.86 2.75
CA ILE A 104 11.41 19.61 1.47
C ILE A 104 10.40 19.19 0.40
N LEU A 105 9.39 18.41 0.75
CA LEU A 105 8.30 18.10 -0.17
C LEU A 105 7.54 19.38 -0.57
N ARG A 106 7.33 20.32 0.36
CA ARG A 106 6.77 21.65 0.02
C ARG A 106 7.66 22.41 -0.95
N GLN A 107 8.98 22.40 -0.77
CA GLN A 107 9.92 23.02 -1.72
C GLN A 107 9.83 22.38 -3.12
N CYS A 108 9.66 21.06 -3.19
CA CYS A 108 9.44 20.38 -4.47
C CYS A 108 8.13 20.84 -5.15
N LEU A 109 7.04 20.98 -4.38
CA LEU A 109 5.77 21.50 -4.88
C LEU A 109 5.88 22.97 -5.35
N VAL A 110 6.58 23.82 -4.60
CA VAL A 110 6.85 25.21 -4.99
C VAL A 110 7.65 25.27 -6.29
N LYS A 111 8.73 24.48 -6.40
CA LYS A 111 9.53 24.36 -7.63
C LYS A 111 8.67 23.93 -8.83
N ALA A 112 7.66 23.09 -8.59
CA ALA A 112 6.71 22.64 -9.61
C ALA A 112 5.60 23.64 -9.97
N GLY A 113 5.54 24.81 -9.32
CA GLY A 113 4.49 25.83 -9.50
C GLY A 113 3.16 25.46 -8.85
N LEU A 114 3.17 24.68 -7.77
CA LEU A 114 1.99 24.19 -7.07
C LEU A 114 1.72 24.92 -5.74
N ASP A 115 2.33 26.08 -5.50
CA ASP A 115 2.15 26.84 -4.27
C ASP A 115 0.97 27.84 -4.33
N GLY A 116 0.50 28.27 -3.16
CA GLY A 116 -0.37 29.44 -3.01
C GLY A 116 -1.85 29.30 -3.42
N LYS A 117 -2.28 28.17 -3.99
CA LYS A 117 -3.69 27.99 -4.37
C LYS A 117 -4.60 27.85 -3.16
N ARG A 118 -5.59 28.73 -3.09
CA ARG A 118 -6.66 28.71 -2.08
C ARG A 118 -7.87 27.96 -2.62
N PHE A 119 -8.46 27.13 -1.78
CA PHE A 119 -9.64 26.34 -2.05
C PHE A 119 -10.79 26.84 -1.17
N GLN A 120 -11.94 27.12 -1.78
CA GLN A 120 -13.12 27.57 -1.04
C GLN A 120 -13.89 26.37 -0.52
N VAL A 121 -13.97 26.24 0.80
CA VAL A 121 -14.64 25.13 1.47
C VAL A 121 -15.94 25.61 2.08
N VAL A 122 -17.05 24.98 1.73
CA VAL A 122 -18.31 25.18 2.45
C VAL A 122 -18.21 24.43 3.78
N ASN A 123 -18.21 25.16 4.91
CA ASN A 123 -18.15 24.56 6.23
C ASN A 123 -19.46 23.80 6.52
N PRO A 124 -19.45 22.47 6.67
CA PRO A 124 -20.68 21.72 6.90
C PRO A 124 -21.18 21.80 8.36
N TYR A 125 -20.38 22.34 9.30
CA TYR A 125 -20.63 22.20 10.74
C TYR A 125 -21.12 23.46 11.47
N GLN A 126 -21.41 24.57 10.79
CA GLN A 126 -21.89 25.76 11.48
C GLN A 126 -22.99 26.46 10.68
N GLY A 127 -24.15 26.69 11.31
CA GLY A 127 -25.25 27.53 10.82
C GLY A 127 -24.91 29.02 10.71
N LYS A 128 -23.63 29.37 10.53
CA LYS A 128 -23.14 30.73 10.31
C LYS A 128 -22.04 30.73 9.25
N SER A 129 -22.44 31.24 8.07
CA SER A 129 -21.71 32.17 7.19
C SER A 129 -20.51 31.67 6.37
N GLY A 130 -20.82 31.35 5.11
CA GLY A 130 -19.93 31.59 3.96
C GLY A 130 -18.85 30.53 3.69
N PRO A 131 -18.32 30.51 2.45
CA PRO A 131 -17.15 29.69 2.12
C PRO A 131 -15.93 30.16 2.92
N ILE A 132 -15.20 29.19 3.50
CA ILE A 132 -13.92 29.41 4.19
C ILE A 132 -12.79 29.10 3.21
N SER A 133 -11.87 30.04 3.05
CA SER A 133 -10.67 29.85 2.23
C SER A 133 -9.63 29.00 2.96
N LYS A 134 -9.30 27.83 2.41
CA LYS A 134 -8.26 26.91 2.91
C LYS A 134 -7.16 26.70 1.88
N GLU A 135 -6.04 26.10 2.27
CA GLU A 135 -5.00 25.68 1.32
C GLU A 135 -5.53 24.53 0.45
N GLN A 136 -5.34 24.61 -0.86
CA GLN A 136 -5.74 23.54 -1.77
C GLN A 136 -4.82 22.32 -1.64
N ILE A 137 -3.53 22.55 -1.41
CA ILE A 137 -2.53 21.49 -1.23
C ILE A 137 -1.96 21.60 0.18
N VAL A 138 -2.03 20.51 0.92
CA VAL A 138 -1.53 20.43 2.29
C VAL A 138 -0.50 19.31 2.37
N VAL A 139 0.65 19.59 2.96
CA VAL A 139 1.67 18.58 3.29
C VAL A 139 1.75 18.42 4.80
N GLU A 140 1.52 17.20 5.28
CA GLU A 140 1.63 16.85 6.69
C GLU A 140 2.49 15.62 6.92
N THR A 141 2.94 15.45 8.16
CA THR A 141 3.74 14.30 8.56
C THR A 141 2.90 13.26 9.29
N TYR A 142 3.27 11.99 9.18
CA TYR A 142 2.73 10.95 10.05
C TYR A 142 2.90 11.37 11.53
N GLY A 143 1.95 11.05 12.40
CA GLY A 143 1.82 11.54 13.77
C GLY A 143 1.17 12.91 13.95
N ARG A 144 0.75 13.57 12.87
CA ARG A 144 -0.36 14.55 12.92
C ARG A 144 -1.68 13.98 12.44
N HIS A 145 -1.64 12.77 11.88
CA HIS A 145 -2.81 12.04 11.43
C HIS A 145 -3.65 11.47 12.58
N ASP A 146 -3.25 11.62 13.84
CA ASP A 146 -3.94 11.15 15.04
C ASP A 146 -4.77 12.28 15.69
N ALA A 147 -4.32 13.52 15.59
CA ALA A 147 -4.81 14.63 16.42
C ALA A 147 -5.78 15.63 15.73
N SER A 148 -5.91 15.64 14.40
CA SER A 148 -6.65 16.70 13.69
C SER A 148 -7.62 16.20 12.63
N ASN A 149 -8.76 16.90 12.50
CA ASN A 149 -9.78 16.68 11.46
C ASN A 149 -9.86 17.84 10.47
N GLN A 150 -8.90 18.77 10.51
CA GLN A 150 -9.01 20.03 9.76
C GLN A 150 -8.94 19.86 8.23
N TYR A 151 -8.54 18.67 7.76
CA TYR A 151 -8.35 18.32 6.34
C TYR A 151 -9.50 17.50 5.75
N SER A 152 -10.65 17.38 6.43
CA SER A 152 -11.81 16.63 5.93
C SER A 152 -12.44 17.21 4.65
N TYR A 153 -11.87 18.29 4.11
CA TYR A 153 -12.25 18.88 2.83
C TYR A 153 -11.39 18.37 1.66
N CYS A 154 -10.28 17.67 1.94
CA CYS A 154 -9.40 17.12 0.92
C CYS A 154 -10.01 15.86 0.30
N SER A 155 -10.50 15.97 -0.93
CA SER A 155 -11.07 14.87 -1.73
C SER A 155 -10.00 13.99 -2.37
N ALA A 156 -8.73 14.35 -2.24
CA ALA A 156 -7.59 13.58 -2.72
C ALA A 156 -6.54 13.44 -1.60
N VAL A 157 -5.99 12.24 -1.44
CA VAL A 157 -4.96 11.94 -0.45
C VAL A 157 -3.77 11.25 -1.14
N VAL A 158 -2.55 11.62 -0.78
CA VAL A 158 -1.32 10.97 -1.25
C VAL A 158 -0.53 10.49 -0.03
N HIS A 159 -0.15 9.23 0.00
CA HIS A 159 0.80 8.68 0.96
C HIS A 159 2.17 8.57 0.27
N VAL A 160 3.03 9.57 0.48
CA VAL A 160 4.39 9.62 -0.06
C VAL A 160 5.29 8.74 0.81
N GLY A 161 5.09 7.42 0.67
CA GLY A 161 5.56 6.44 1.64
C GLY A 161 4.57 6.28 2.78
N VAL A 162 4.31 5.04 3.20
CA VAL A 162 3.58 4.74 4.44
C VAL A 162 4.60 4.58 5.56
N GLN A 163 4.41 5.28 6.68
CA GLN A 163 5.28 5.16 7.84
C GLN A 163 5.32 3.72 8.33
N GLN A 164 6.52 3.25 8.65
CA GLN A 164 6.76 1.93 9.23
C GLN A 164 7.89 2.02 10.25
N ARG A 165 7.90 1.10 11.21
CA ARG A 165 9.01 0.90 12.14
C ARG A 165 10.04 -0.04 11.52
N GLU A 166 11.29 0.11 11.97
CA GLU A 166 12.39 -0.76 11.57
C GLU A 166 12.23 -2.16 12.18
N ASP A 167 12.71 -3.19 11.47
CA ASP A 167 12.54 -4.59 11.89
C ASP A 167 13.18 -4.87 13.27
N LEU A 168 14.29 -4.19 13.58
CA LEU A 168 14.96 -4.31 14.87
C LEU A 168 14.11 -3.72 16.01
N ASP A 169 13.48 -2.58 15.77
CA ASP A 169 12.62 -1.90 16.75
C ASP A 169 11.34 -2.71 16.99
N LEU A 170 10.76 -3.29 15.94
CA LEU A 170 9.66 -4.25 16.05
C LEU A 170 10.05 -5.50 16.84
N SER A 171 11.24 -6.05 16.58
CA SER A 171 11.76 -7.20 17.32
C SER A 171 11.91 -6.91 18.81
N GLY A 172 12.47 -5.74 19.15
CA GLY A 172 12.56 -5.27 20.54
C GLY A 172 11.20 -5.12 21.20
N ALA A 173 10.20 -4.57 20.48
CA ALA A 173 8.84 -4.46 20.98
C ALA A 173 8.19 -5.82 21.25
N ILE A 174 8.44 -6.83 20.41
CA ILE A 174 7.95 -8.20 20.62
C ILE A 174 8.56 -8.80 21.90
N CYS A 175 9.87 -8.67 22.11
CA CYS A 175 10.51 -9.12 23.35
C CYS A 175 9.94 -8.40 24.57
N GLY A 176 9.76 -7.08 24.47
CA GLY A 176 9.20 -6.24 25.54
C GLY A 176 7.77 -6.63 25.92
N GLN A 177 6.91 -6.88 24.92
CA GLN A 177 5.53 -7.36 25.15
C GLN A 177 5.49 -8.71 25.86
N LYS A 178 6.44 -9.61 25.53
CA LYS A 178 6.57 -10.92 26.18
C LYS A 178 7.28 -10.88 27.52
N ARG A 179 7.91 -9.74 27.87
CA ARG A 179 8.75 -9.56 29.05
C ARG A 179 9.88 -10.60 29.15
N ASP A 180 10.39 -11.04 28.00
CA ASP A 180 11.44 -12.05 27.89
C ASP A 180 12.42 -11.70 26.77
N LEU A 181 13.65 -11.34 27.15
CA LEU A 181 14.73 -10.99 26.23
C LEU A 181 15.32 -12.21 25.51
N GLN A 182 15.09 -13.42 26.00
CA GLN A 182 15.53 -14.67 25.35
C GLN A 182 14.51 -15.19 24.33
N THR A 183 13.39 -14.48 24.14
CA THR A 183 12.39 -14.82 23.13
C THR A 183 13.04 -14.96 21.75
N GLY A 184 12.90 -16.13 21.14
CA GLY A 184 13.21 -16.31 19.73
C GLY A 184 12.32 -15.43 18.84
N ILE A 185 12.95 -14.58 18.02
CA ILE A 185 12.25 -13.70 17.08
C ILE A 185 12.15 -14.38 15.71
N ASP A 186 10.92 -14.71 15.32
CA ASP A 186 10.61 -15.18 13.97
C ASP A 186 10.54 -13.97 13.00
N PRO A 187 11.42 -13.89 11.98
CA PRO A 187 11.38 -12.82 10.98
C PRO A 187 10.06 -12.73 10.22
N ALA A 188 9.36 -13.85 10.00
CA ALA A 188 8.05 -13.83 9.35
C ALA A 188 7.00 -13.14 10.23
N LYS A 189 7.07 -13.34 11.56
CA LYS A 189 6.22 -12.64 12.53
C LYS A 189 6.50 -11.14 12.54
N VAL A 190 7.77 -10.72 12.57
CA VAL A 190 8.16 -9.29 12.51
C VAL A 190 7.58 -8.62 11.27
N ARG A 191 7.78 -9.24 10.11
CA ARG A 191 7.23 -8.83 8.81
C ARG A 191 5.71 -8.67 8.84
N SER A 192 4.99 -9.64 9.41
CA SER A 192 3.53 -9.56 9.55
C SER A 192 3.08 -8.40 10.44
N ILE A 193 3.79 -8.14 11.54
CA ILE A 193 3.50 -7.02 12.45
C ILE A 193 3.76 -5.69 11.75
N ARG A 194 4.87 -5.58 11.01
CA ARG A 194 5.18 -4.39 10.22
C ARG A 194 4.07 -4.06 9.22
N CYS A 195 3.57 -5.05 8.50
CA CYS A 195 2.47 -4.87 7.56
C CYS A 195 1.18 -4.42 8.28
N ALA A 196 0.88 -5.00 9.45
CA ALA A 196 -0.26 -4.60 10.26
C ALA A 196 -0.15 -3.17 10.79
N GLU A 197 1.01 -2.74 11.30
CA GLU A 197 1.22 -1.35 11.73
C GLU A 197 1.06 -0.38 10.57
N ARG A 198 1.59 -0.70 9.38
CA ARG A 198 1.38 0.11 8.17
C ARG A 198 -0.10 0.23 7.79
N ALA A 199 -0.89 -0.83 7.96
CA ALA A 199 -2.32 -0.79 7.72
C ALA A 199 -3.04 0.15 8.67
N VAL A 200 -2.66 0.15 9.94
CA VAL A 200 -3.19 1.09 10.95
C VAL A 200 -2.83 2.52 10.58
N GLU A 201 -1.56 2.80 10.29
CA GLU A 201 -1.07 4.11 9.88
C GLU A 201 -1.81 4.63 8.64
N PHE A 202 -1.90 3.80 7.59
CA PHE A 202 -2.62 4.12 6.38
C PHE A 202 -4.10 4.39 6.65
N GLN A 203 -4.77 3.53 7.42
CA GLN A 203 -6.19 3.69 7.73
C GLN A 203 -6.46 5.01 8.46
N GLN A 204 -5.66 5.33 9.48
CA GLN A 204 -5.87 6.54 10.28
C GLN A 204 -5.61 7.80 9.47
N SER A 205 -4.54 7.80 8.67
CA SER A 205 -4.16 8.96 7.84
C SER A 205 -5.08 9.17 6.64
N ASN A 206 -5.54 8.08 6.00
CA ASN A 206 -6.53 8.15 4.93
C ASN A 206 -7.88 8.69 5.43
N GLY A 207 -8.26 8.33 6.66
CA GLY A 207 -9.47 8.80 7.35
C GLY A 207 -9.43 10.27 7.78
N ARG A 208 -8.42 11.05 7.38
CA ARG A 208 -8.36 12.51 7.59
C ARG A 208 -8.77 13.32 6.38
N GLY A 209 -8.87 12.70 5.21
CA GLY A 209 -9.47 13.30 4.03
C GLY A 209 -10.99 13.34 4.11
N GLN A 210 -11.62 13.60 2.96
CA GLN A 210 -13.07 13.75 2.84
C GLN A 210 -13.85 12.50 3.23
N SER A 211 -13.25 11.31 3.06
CA SER A 211 -13.82 10.02 3.45
C SER A 211 -14.21 9.94 4.93
N ARG A 212 -13.69 10.84 5.79
CA ARG A 212 -14.11 10.94 7.20
C ARG A 212 -15.58 11.29 7.35
N ILE A 213 -16.09 12.16 6.48
CA ILE A 213 -17.47 12.62 6.54
C ILE A 213 -18.36 11.52 5.97
N THR A 214 -19.35 11.13 6.75
CA THR A 214 -20.35 10.14 6.32
C THR A 214 -21.69 10.84 6.16
N ARG A 215 -22.36 10.64 5.04
CA ARG A 215 -23.73 11.13 4.78
C ARG A 215 -24.60 9.93 4.45
N ASN A 216 -25.68 9.75 5.20
CA ASN A 216 -26.62 8.63 5.02
C ASN A 216 -25.93 7.25 5.01
N GLY A 217 -24.95 7.04 5.90
CA GLY A 217 -24.19 5.79 5.99
C GLY A 217 -23.10 5.61 4.93
N ARG A 218 -22.90 6.57 4.02
CA ARG A 218 -21.89 6.52 2.95
C ARG A 218 -20.79 7.53 3.15
N ALA A 219 -19.55 7.08 3.04
CA ALA A 219 -18.37 7.94 3.05
C ALA A 219 -18.43 8.91 1.86
N LEU A 220 -18.04 10.17 2.05
CA LEU A 220 -17.91 11.06 0.91
C LEU A 220 -16.80 10.59 -0.05
N PRO A 221 -16.92 10.87 -1.36
CA PRO A 221 -15.94 10.43 -2.36
C PRO A 221 -14.52 10.90 -2.06
N GLN A 222 -13.55 10.03 -2.24
CA GLN A 222 -12.13 10.35 -2.07
C GLN A 222 -11.28 9.46 -2.97
N VAL A 223 -10.31 10.06 -3.65
CA VAL A 223 -9.24 9.32 -4.34
C VAL A 223 -7.99 9.30 -3.46
N THR A 224 -7.28 8.18 -3.44
CA THR A 224 -6.08 8.01 -2.62
C THR A 224 -4.97 7.34 -3.40
N LEU A 225 -3.83 8.03 -3.55
CA LEU A 225 -2.60 7.44 -4.07
C LEU A 225 -1.74 6.94 -2.91
N GLY A 226 -1.51 5.64 -2.92
CA GLY A 226 -0.70 4.92 -1.96
C GLY A 226 0.64 4.50 -2.56
N ILE A 227 1.76 4.94 -1.99
CA ILE A 227 3.10 4.55 -2.46
C ILE A 227 3.78 3.71 -1.41
N TRP A 228 3.85 2.40 -1.65
CA TRP A 228 4.55 1.47 -0.77
C TRP A 228 4.93 0.19 -1.49
N LYS A 229 5.92 -0.51 -0.92
CA LYS A 229 6.34 -1.81 -1.42
C LYS A 229 5.62 -2.93 -0.66
N ASP A 230 5.01 -3.83 -1.42
CA ASP A 230 4.57 -5.13 -0.92
C ASP A 230 5.74 -6.13 -1.00
N TYR A 231 5.85 -6.97 0.02
CA TYR A 231 6.87 -8.01 0.10
C TYR A 231 6.20 -9.39 0.01
N GLN A 232 6.97 -10.44 -0.26
CA GLN A 232 6.40 -11.80 -0.28
C GLN A 232 5.78 -12.13 1.09
N GLY A 233 4.49 -12.45 1.10
CA GLY A 233 3.71 -12.71 2.31
C GLY A 233 3.21 -11.46 3.05
N GLU A 234 3.54 -10.26 2.57
CA GLU A 234 3.05 -8.97 3.09
C GLU A 234 2.37 -8.20 1.95
N ASN A 235 1.04 -8.27 1.88
CA ASN A 235 0.27 -7.46 0.94
C ASN A 235 -0.61 -6.49 1.73
N LEU A 236 -0.19 -5.23 1.77
CA LEU A 236 -0.89 -4.19 2.52
C LEU A 236 -2.29 -3.93 1.93
N THR A 237 -2.41 -3.98 0.60
CA THR A 237 -3.69 -3.82 -0.10
C THR A 237 -4.70 -4.89 0.33
N GLU A 238 -4.32 -6.17 0.32
CA GLU A 238 -5.21 -7.25 0.77
C GLU A 238 -5.58 -7.13 2.25
N LEU A 239 -4.67 -6.63 3.09
CA LEU A 239 -4.97 -6.38 4.50
C LEU A 239 -5.97 -5.22 4.71
N LEU A 240 -5.97 -4.22 3.82
CA LEU A 240 -6.84 -3.05 3.89
C LEU A 240 -8.22 -3.27 3.27
N LYS A 241 -8.34 -4.11 2.24
CA LYS A 241 -9.62 -4.37 1.54
C LYS A 241 -10.81 -4.68 2.47
N PRO A 242 -10.68 -5.53 3.51
CA PRO A 242 -11.78 -5.81 4.43
C PRO A 242 -12.29 -4.58 5.19
N TRP A 243 -11.44 -3.55 5.38
CA TRP A 243 -11.76 -2.31 6.09
C TRP A 243 -12.42 -1.25 5.20
N TYR A 244 -12.25 -1.38 3.89
CA TYR A 244 -12.80 -0.47 2.88
C TYR A 244 -13.73 -1.21 1.92
N ARG A 245 -14.77 -1.85 2.48
CA ARG A 245 -15.74 -2.62 1.70
C ARG A 245 -16.40 -1.74 0.65
N GLY A 246 -16.44 -2.25 -0.58
CA GLY A 246 -16.99 -1.54 -1.75
C GLY A 246 -16.03 -0.57 -2.43
N ALA A 247 -14.91 -0.19 -1.79
CA ALA A 247 -13.92 0.67 -2.42
C ALA A 247 -13.28 -0.02 -3.64
N THR A 248 -12.91 0.80 -4.62
CA THR A 248 -12.19 0.33 -5.81
C THR A 248 -10.69 0.43 -5.59
N TRP A 249 -9.95 -0.57 -6.09
CA TRP A 249 -8.50 -0.68 -5.92
C TRP A 249 -7.87 -0.93 -7.27
N GLU A 250 -6.95 -0.04 -7.66
CA GLU A 250 -6.24 -0.12 -8.93
C GLU A 250 -4.74 0.00 -8.71
N ARG A 251 -3.97 -0.60 -9.61
CA ARG A 251 -2.54 -0.42 -9.66
C ARG A 251 -2.24 0.90 -10.36
N TYR A 252 -1.54 1.81 -9.69
CA TYR A 252 -1.04 3.03 -10.29
C TYR A 252 -0.01 2.70 -11.38
N GLN A 253 -0.19 3.30 -12.56
CA GLN A 253 0.74 3.20 -13.68
C GLN A 253 1.59 4.48 -13.72
N PRO A 254 2.89 4.42 -13.36
CA PRO A 254 3.74 5.60 -13.37
C PRO A 254 3.91 6.15 -14.80
N ARG A 255 3.99 7.47 -14.92
CA ARG A 255 4.14 8.20 -16.20
C ARG A 255 5.59 8.37 -16.62
N PHE A 256 6.48 8.58 -15.65
CA PHE A 256 7.88 8.91 -15.85
C PHE A 256 8.80 7.73 -15.62
N THR A 257 8.33 6.68 -14.94
CA THR A 257 9.05 5.41 -15.00
C THR A 257 8.78 4.84 -16.37
N GLU A 258 9.82 4.54 -17.17
CA GLU A 258 9.63 3.62 -18.28
C GLU A 258 8.85 2.43 -17.73
N ALA A 259 7.92 1.89 -18.51
CA ALA A 259 7.46 0.55 -18.22
C ALA A 259 8.71 -0.33 -18.31
N SER A 260 9.43 -0.48 -17.19
CA SER A 260 9.89 -1.77 -16.79
C SER A 260 8.60 -2.56 -16.84
N GLU A 261 8.33 -3.17 -18.00
CA GLU A 261 7.72 -4.49 -18.04
C GLU A 261 8.26 -5.14 -16.79
N ASP A 262 7.39 -5.46 -15.85
CA ASP A 262 7.82 -6.05 -14.62
C ASP A 262 8.41 -7.38 -15.11
N ILE A 263 9.74 -7.37 -15.40
CA ILE A 263 10.40 -8.40 -16.19
C ILE A 263 10.11 -9.73 -15.51
N SER A 264 9.93 -9.66 -14.18
CA SER A 264 9.42 -10.75 -13.37
C SER A 264 7.97 -11.13 -13.71
N SER A 265 6.97 -10.25 -13.70
CA SER A 265 5.60 -10.64 -14.10
C SER A 265 5.49 -11.10 -15.55
N THR A 266 6.13 -10.41 -16.50
CA THR A 266 6.13 -10.82 -17.92
C THR A 266 6.81 -12.18 -18.09
N LEU A 267 7.93 -12.41 -17.40
CA LEU A 267 8.58 -13.73 -17.42
C LEU A 267 7.78 -14.79 -16.66
N VAL A 268 7.06 -14.45 -15.59
CA VAL A 268 6.16 -15.39 -14.90
C VAL A 268 5.05 -15.83 -15.85
N GLN A 269 4.45 -14.91 -16.60
CA GLN A 269 3.46 -15.22 -17.63
C GLN A 269 4.06 -16.06 -18.77
N LYS A 270 5.27 -15.72 -19.24
CA LYS A 270 5.98 -16.52 -20.25
C LYS A 270 6.35 -17.92 -19.76
N VAL A 271 6.73 -18.05 -18.48
CA VAL A 271 6.92 -19.36 -17.84
C VAL A 271 5.60 -20.10 -17.83
N ALA A 272 4.50 -19.50 -17.35
CA ALA A 272 3.19 -20.13 -17.33
C ALA A 272 2.75 -20.62 -18.73
N ALA A 273 2.85 -19.75 -19.74
CA ALA A 273 2.52 -20.10 -21.12
C ALA A 273 3.42 -21.20 -21.70
N HIS A 274 4.72 -21.20 -21.38
CA HIS A 274 5.60 -22.28 -21.83
C HIS A 274 5.25 -23.61 -21.16
N MET A 275 4.92 -23.59 -19.87
CA MET A 275 4.59 -24.80 -19.12
C MET A 275 3.27 -25.45 -19.60
N THR A 276 2.35 -24.69 -20.18
CA THR A 276 1.13 -25.25 -20.82
C THR A 276 1.38 -25.84 -22.22
N THR A 277 2.51 -25.52 -22.86
CA THR A 277 2.90 -26.10 -24.16
C THR A 277 3.68 -27.41 -24.03
N LEU A 278 4.07 -27.80 -22.81
CA LEU A 278 4.76 -29.06 -22.59
C LEU A 278 3.79 -30.24 -22.83
N PRO A 279 4.24 -31.32 -23.50
CA PRO A 279 3.46 -32.54 -23.64
C PRO A 279 2.97 -33.09 -22.28
N GLU A 280 1.80 -33.75 -22.26
CA GLU A 280 1.17 -34.20 -21.01
C GLU A 280 2.00 -35.23 -20.23
N ASP A 281 2.84 -36.01 -20.93
CA ASP A 281 3.76 -36.99 -20.37
C ASP A 281 5.00 -36.36 -19.69
N VAL A 282 5.23 -35.06 -19.90
CA VAL A 282 6.30 -34.32 -19.21
C VAL A 282 5.88 -34.01 -17.77
N VAL A 283 6.24 -34.90 -16.86
CA VAL A 283 6.01 -34.74 -15.42
C VAL A 283 7.04 -33.85 -14.72
N CYS A 284 8.19 -33.60 -15.34
CA CYS A 284 9.31 -32.91 -14.72
C CYS A 284 10.16 -32.15 -15.75
N VAL A 285 10.53 -30.90 -15.45
CA VAL A 285 11.40 -30.08 -16.30
C VAL A 285 12.41 -29.28 -15.47
N GLY A 286 13.66 -29.22 -15.92
CA GLY A 286 14.70 -28.44 -15.23
C GLY A 286 14.44 -26.94 -15.31
N SER A 287 14.56 -26.21 -14.20
CA SER A 287 14.41 -24.75 -14.16
C SER A 287 15.39 -24.02 -15.10
N LYS A 288 16.60 -24.54 -15.27
CA LYS A 288 17.58 -24.03 -16.25
C LYS A 288 17.14 -24.28 -17.69
N THR A 289 16.47 -25.39 -17.95
CA THR A 289 15.92 -25.73 -19.27
C THR A 289 14.82 -24.74 -19.63
N VAL A 290 13.86 -24.51 -18.73
CA VAL A 290 12.81 -23.48 -18.91
C VAL A 290 13.43 -22.10 -19.16
N LYS A 291 14.46 -21.74 -18.40
CA LYS A 291 15.17 -20.46 -18.57
C LYS A 291 15.75 -20.29 -19.98
N ARG A 292 16.36 -21.36 -20.51
CA ARG A 292 16.96 -21.40 -21.85
C ARG A 292 15.90 -21.36 -22.94
N CYS A 293 14.80 -22.10 -22.78
CA CYS A 293 13.68 -22.10 -23.73
C CYS A 293 13.07 -20.70 -23.88
N LEU A 294 13.01 -19.93 -22.79
CA LEU A 294 12.53 -18.55 -22.80
C LEU A 294 13.57 -17.50 -23.21
N ARG A 295 14.79 -17.91 -23.57
CA ARG A 295 15.93 -17.02 -23.88
C ARG A 295 16.20 -16.00 -22.77
N ALA A 296 16.03 -16.43 -21.52
CA ALA A 296 16.14 -15.59 -20.33
C ALA A 296 17.51 -15.70 -19.65
N GLU A 297 18.54 -16.21 -20.32
CA GLU A 297 19.87 -16.50 -19.75
C GLU A 297 20.51 -15.29 -19.10
N GLY A 298 20.33 -14.10 -19.67
CA GLY A 298 20.82 -12.82 -19.14
C GLY A 298 20.19 -12.41 -17.81
N ILE A 299 19.08 -13.03 -17.38
CA ILE A 299 18.44 -12.75 -16.10
C ILE A 299 19.30 -13.29 -14.95
N ALA A 300 19.61 -12.46 -13.96
CA ALA A 300 20.38 -12.89 -12.79
C ALA A 300 19.74 -14.10 -12.09
N ARG A 301 20.57 -15.03 -11.57
CA ARG A 301 20.11 -16.29 -10.95
C ARG A 301 19.07 -16.07 -9.85
N ARG A 302 19.23 -15.05 -9.01
CA ARG A 302 18.28 -14.71 -7.93
C ARG A 302 16.94 -14.25 -8.49
N THR A 303 16.95 -13.38 -9.51
CA THR A 303 15.74 -12.91 -10.20
C THR A 303 14.99 -14.06 -10.86
N TRP A 304 15.71 -14.97 -11.53
CA TRP A 304 15.11 -16.17 -12.12
C TRP A 304 14.49 -17.09 -11.07
N SER A 305 15.19 -17.32 -9.95
CA SER A 305 14.66 -18.14 -8.84
C SER A 305 13.37 -17.53 -8.26
N ARG A 306 13.29 -16.19 -8.19
CA ARG A 306 12.08 -15.47 -7.77
C ARG A 306 10.93 -15.64 -8.76
N ILE A 307 11.19 -15.53 -10.07
CA ILE A 307 10.21 -15.76 -11.14
C ILE A 307 9.61 -17.17 -11.04
N VAL A 308 10.45 -18.18 -10.88
CA VAL A 308 10.01 -19.59 -10.79
C VAL A 308 9.13 -19.82 -9.55
N ARG A 309 9.49 -19.24 -8.40
CA ARG A 309 8.66 -19.32 -7.19
C ARG A 309 7.30 -18.64 -7.38
N GLN A 310 7.30 -17.44 -7.97
CA GLN A 310 6.07 -16.71 -8.23
C GLN A 310 5.15 -17.46 -9.22
N PHE A 311 5.72 -18.15 -10.21
CA PHE A 311 4.96 -19.04 -11.10
C PHE A 311 4.32 -20.21 -10.33
N ILE A 312 5.06 -20.87 -9.43
CA ILE A 312 4.55 -21.98 -8.61
C ILE A 312 3.39 -21.52 -7.73
N ASP A 313 3.58 -20.39 -7.05
CA ASP A 313 2.57 -19.79 -6.18
C ASP A 313 1.27 -19.45 -6.93
N GLN A 314 1.35 -19.17 -8.24
CA GLN A 314 0.20 -18.81 -9.07
C GLN A 314 -0.54 -20.01 -9.68
N GLN A 315 0.16 -21.10 -10.01
CA GLN A 315 -0.40 -22.18 -10.83
C GLN A 315 -0.81 -23.43 -10.03
N ASN A 316 -0.35 -23.62 -8.79
CA ASN A 316 -0.69 -24.72 -7.87
C ASN A 316 -0.66 -26.16 -8.45
N THR A 317 -0.12 -26.34 -9.65
CA THR A 317 -0.03 -27.60 -10.40
C THR A 317 1.41 -28.05 -10.57
N TRP A 318 2.36 -27.23 -10.14
CA TRP A 318 3.80 -27.45 -10.23
C TRP A 318 4.44 -27.13 -8.89
N LYS A 319 5.44 -27.89 -8.48
CA LYS A 319 6.28 -27.62 -7.32
C LYS A 319 7.75 -27.58 -7.71
N LEU A 320 8.60 -26.96 -6.88
CA LEU A 320 10.05 -26.96 -7.06
C LEU A 320 10.69 -28.04 -6.18
N GLU A 321 11.34 -29.02 -6.80
CA GLU A 321 12.18 -30.01 -6.14
C GLU A 321 13.64 -29.82 -6.57
N GLY A 322 14.43 -29.20 -5.69
CA GLY A 322 15.80 -28.80 -6.01
C GLY A 322 15.85 -27.78 -7.14
N GLN A 323 16.29 -28.20 -8.33
CA GLN A 323 16.32 -27.37 -9.56
C GLN A 323 15.27 -27.80 -10.59
N MET A 324 14.36 -28.70 -10.22
CA MET A 324 13.37 -29.28 -11.12
C MET A 324 11.98 -28.75 -10.77
N LEU A 325 11.21 -28.40 -11.80
CA LEU A 325 9.78 -28.14 -11.72
C LEU A 325 9.05 -29.46 -11.96
N VAL A 326 8.34 -29.95 -10.94
CA VAL A 326 7.66 -31.24 -10.96
C VAL A 326 6.15 -31.01 -10.93
N LYS A 327 5.42 -31.61 -11.86
CA LYS A 327 3.96 -31.52 -11.95
C LYS A 327 3.35 -32.27 -10.76
N GLN A 328 2.38 -31.66 -10.10
CA GLN A 328 1.64 -32.29 -9.01
C GLN A 328 0.51 -33.13 -9.60
N THR A 329 0.56 -34.45 -9.42
CA THR A 329 -0.49 -35.40 -9.82
C THR A 329 -1.46 -35.63 -8.66
N ALA A 330 -2.66 -36.17 -8.93
CA ALA A 330 -3.64 -36.52 -7.90
C ALA A 330 -3.04 -37.46 -6.83
N GLU A 331 -2.21 -38.42 -7.26
CA GLU A 331 -1.44 -39.31 -6.38
C GLU A 331 -0.52 -38.54 -5.42
N ALA A 332 0.07 -37.42 -5.87
CA ALA A 332 0.91 -36.57 -5.03
C ALA A 332 0.12 -35.82 -3.94
N PHE A 333 -1.21 -35.74 -4.06
CA PHE A 333 -2.12 -35.23 -3.05
C PHE A 333 -2.79 -36.34 -2.22
N GLY A 334 -2.45 -37.61 -2.47
CA GLY A 334 -2.99 -38.75 -1.73
C GLY A 334 -4.42 -39.14 -2.12
N PHE A 335 -4.85 -38.80 -3.33
CA PHE A 335 -6.14 -39.23 -3.91
C PHE A 335 -5.99 -40.45 -4.82
#